data_AF-A0A7I8V667-F1
#
_entry.id   AF-A0A7I8V667-F1
#
_cell.length_a   1.000
_cell.length_b   1.000
_cell.length_c   1.000
_cell.angle_alpha   90.00
_cell.angle_beta   90.00
_cell.angle_gamma   90.00
#
_symmetry.space_group_name_H-M   'P 1'
#
loop_
_entity.id
_entity.type
_entity.pdbx_description
1 polymer ?
#
loop_
_entity_poly.entity_id
_entity_poly.type
_entity_poly.pdbx_seq_one_letter_code
_entity_poly.pdbx_strand_id
1 'polypeptide(L)'
;MNGGNRSYRISRMSLGTQTILAAREKTSYFSSTAEESKPLELYILKSDSNSRIVWLYVVANKIPFELYNFDRKISDLRCMESFNPTLTLPCIVDGSKIIFGTEAILNYLAEKYASFRLLGDGDPDIKAECNGFISLAVSVIYRIVQKEYVEPQLDDKCDIYLRKHLTNRAKIEVEHRLNQLEKLLRANNFLMGNKGL
;
A
#
# COMPACT_ATOMS: atom_id res chain seq x y z
N MET A 1 -26.74 -0.11 -28.04
CA MET A 1 -25.73 0.52 -27.18
C MET A 1 -24.50 -0.37 -27.18
N ASN A 2 -23.50 -0.06 -28.02
CA ASN A 2 -22.30 -0.90 -28.18
C ASN A 2 -21.26 -0.54 -27.12
N GLY A 3 -21.01 -1.48 -26.19
CA GLY A 3 -19.95 -1.40 -25.20
C GLY A 3 -18.58 -1.55 -25.86
N GLY A 4 -17.88 -0.43 -26.05
CA GLY A 4 -16.50 -0.41 -26.52
C GLY A 4 -15.55 -0.97 -25.46
N ASN A 5 -15.11 -2.20 -25.67
CA ASN A 5 -14.11 -2.87 -24.86
C ASN A 5 -12.75 -2.18 -25.07
N ARG A 6 -12.37 -1.24 -24.20
CA ARG A 6 -11.05 -0.60 -24.24
C ARG A 6 -10.02 -1.57 -23.67
N SER A 7 -9.45 -2.38 -24.55
CA SER A 7 -8.23 -3.15 -24.27
C SER A 7 -7.08 -2.16 -24.12
N TYR A 8 -6.64 -1.91 -22.88
CA TYR A 8 -5.41 -1.17 -22.62
C TYR A 8 -4.23 -2.03 -23.06
N ARG A 9 -3.71 -1.73 -24.25
CA ARG A 9 -2.51 -2.38 -24.79
C ARG A 9 -1.31 -1.96 -23.93
N ILE A 10 -0.90 -2.83 -23.02
CA ILE A 10 0.25 -2.60 -22.15
C ILE A 10 1.50 -2.60 -23.03
N SER A 11 2.10 -1.43 -23.21
CA SER A 11 3.39 -1.31 -23.86
C SER A 11 4.44 -1.95 -22.95
N ARG A 12 5.25 -2.87 -23.50
CA ARG A 12 6.42 -3.42 -22.78
C ARG A 12 7.23 -2.26 -22.20
N MET A 13 7.60 -2.35 -20.92
CA MET A 13 8.44 -1.35 -20.24
C MET A 13 9.64 -0.99 -21.12
N SER A 14 9.92 0.31 -21.25
CA SER A 14 11.06 0.78 -22.04
C SER A 14 12.38 0.21 -21.50
N LEU A 15 13.38 0.05 -22.37
CA LEU A 15 14.71 -0.43 -21.97
C LEU A 15 15.35 0.48 -20.89
N GLY A 16 15.06 1.78 -20.92
CA GLY A 16 15.48 2.74 -19.90
C GLY A 16 14.84 2.47 -18.54
N THR A 17 13.55 2.16 -18.51
CA THR A 17 12.82 1.77 -17.28
C THR A 17 13.41 0.51 -16.67
N GLN A 18 13.69 -0.51 -17.50
CA GLN A 18 14.27 -1.78 -17.05
C GLN A 18 15.66 -1.58 -16.42
N THR A 19 16.48 -0.72 -17.03
CA THR A 19 17.84 -0.40 -16.54
C THR A 19 17.81 0.31 -15.19
N ILE A 20 16.89 1.27 -14.99
CA ILE A 20 16.73 2.00 -13.72
C ILE A 20 16.27 1.07 -12.61
N LEU A 21 15.33 0.16 -12.89
CA LEU A 21 14.82 -0.80 -11.91
C LEU A 21 15.87 -1.86 -11.54
N ALA A 22 16.70 -2.28 -12.50
CA ALA A 22 17.80 -3.21 -12.25
C ALA A 22 18.91 -2.63 -11.36
N ALA A 23 19.07 -1.30 -11.31
CA ALA A 23 20.07 -0.62 -10.49
C ALA A 23 19.64 -0.41 -9.02
N ARG A 24 18.43 -0.83 -8.63
CA ARG A 24 17.91 -0.63 -7.26
C ARG A 24 18.13 -1.85 -6.39
N GLU A 25 18.05 -1.65 -5.06
CA GLU A 25 18.07 -2.75 -4.09
C GLU A 25 16.95 -3.75 -4.43
N LYS A 26 17.31 -4.79 -5.16
CA LYS A 26 16.46 -5.92 -5.49
C LYS A 26 16.68 -6.97 -4.42
N THR A 27 15.72 -7.09 -3.50
CA THR A 27 15.72 -8.15 -2.51
C THR A 27 14.65 -9.16 -2.90
N SER A 28 15.08 -10.37 -3.23
CA SER A 28 14.17 -11.51 -3.40
C SER A 28 13.94 -12.16 -2.05
N TYR A 29 12.67 -12.30 -1.66
CA TYR A 29 12.31 -12.87 -0.37
C TYR A 29 11.94 -14.37 -0.44
N PHE A 30 11.89 -14.97 -1.64
CA PHE A 30 11.62 -16.40 -1.83
C PHE A 30 12.28 -16.96 -3.10
N SER A 31 12.85 -18.16 -2.99
CA SER A 31 13.35 -18.97 -4.11
C SER A 31 12.24 -19.93 -4.55
N SER A 32 11.58 -19.69 -5.68
CA SER A 32 10.64 -20.69 -6.21
C SER A 32 11.39 -21.80 -6.96
N THR A 33 11.11 -23.06 -6.61
CA THR A 33 11.50 -24.25 -7.37
C THR A 33 10.43 -24.64 -8.39
N ALA A 34 9.60 -23.68 -8.81
CA ALA A 34 8.55 -23.89 -9.81
C ALA A 34 8.73 -22.83 -10.91
N GLU A 35 9.12 -23.30 -12.10
CA GLU A 35 8.89 -22.65 -13.39
C GLU A 35 7.35 -22.45 -13.50
N GLU A 36 6.76 -21.27 -13.70
CA GLU A 36 6.87 -20.43 -14.91
C GLU A 36 6.27 -19.01 -14.75
N SER A 37 5.79 -18.60 -13.57
CA SER A 37 5.21 -17.25 -13.40
C SER A 37 6.17 -16.28 -12.72
N LYS A 38 6.44 -15.14 -13.37
CA LYS A 38 7.25 -14.06 -12.79
C LYS A 38 6.69 -13.68 -11.40
N PRO A 39 7.54 -13.59 -10.35
CA PRO A 39 7.10 -13.18 -9.02
C PRO A 39 6.46 -11.79 -9.04
N LEU A 40 5.56 -11.54 -8.08
CA LEU A 40 4.94 -10.23 -7.88
C LEU A 40 6.03 -9.16 -7.73
N GLU A 41 5.98 -8.07 -8.49
CA GLU A 41 6.87 -6.95 -8.26
C GLU A 41 6.20 -5.96 -7.31
N LEU A 42 6.85 -5.64 -6.20
CA LEU A 42 6.36 -4.72 -5.19
C LEU A 42 7.22 -3.46 -5.15
N TYR A 43 6.61 -2.34 -5.56
CA TYR A 43 7.21 -1.02 -5.60
C TYR A 43 6.80 -0.25 -4.34
N ILE A 44 7.76 0.15 -3.51
CA ILE A 44 7.49 0.80 -2.22
C ILE A 44 8.41 1.99 -1.96
N LEU A 45 7.97 2.82 -1.01
CA LEU A 45 8.83 3.74 -0.29
C LEU A 45 8.92 3.28 1.18
N LYS A 46 10.08 2.78 1.64
CA LYS A 46 10.23 2.25 3.03
C LYS A 46 9.82 3.25 4.12
N SER A 47 9.98 4.56 3.89
CA SER A 47 9.59 5.63 4.83
C SER A 47 8.07 5.86 4.91
N ASP A 48 7.30 5.28 4.01
CA ASP A 48 5.86 5.47 3.91
C ASP A 48 5.10 4.30 4.56
N SER A 49 4.17 4.61 5.46
CA SER A 49 3.39 3.59 6.19
C SER A 49 2.43 2.80 5.29
N ASN A 50 1.84 3.44 4.29
CA ASN A 50 0.99 2.76 3.30
C ASN A 50 1.78 1.78 2.42
N SER A 51 3.03 2.10 2.11
CA SER A 51 3.93 1.17 1.45
C SER A 51 4.31 -0.01 2.36
N ARG A 52 4.58 0.27 3.64
CA ARG A 52 4.94 -0.77 4.62
C ARG A 52 3.81 -1.74 4.92
N ILE A 53 2.55 -1.31 4.96
CA ILE A 53 1.43 -2.24 5.21
C ILE A 53 1.28 -3.27 4.09
N VAL A 54 1.46 -2.87 2.82
CA VAL A 54 1.46 -3.83 1.69
C VAL A 54 2.65 -4.78 1.80
N TRP A 55 3.83 -4.27 2.12
CA TRP A 55 5.03 -5.09 2.30
C TRP A 55 4.86 -6.12 3.43
N LEU A 56 4.36 -5.69 4.59
CA LEU A 56 4.07 -6.57 5.72
C LEU A 56 3.03 -7.63 5.32
N TYR A 57 2.01 -7.25 4.54
CA TYR A 57 0.99 -8.18 4.09
C TYR A 57 1.54 -9.30 3.20
N VAL A 58 2.38 -8.97 2.21
CA VAL A 58 2.99 -9.99 1.33
C VAL A 58 3.93 -10.91 2.12
N VAL A 59 4.69 -10.37 3.09
CA VAL A 59 5.57 -11.14 3.96
C VAL A 59 4.77 -12.09 4.86
N ALA A 60 3.74 -11.58 5.53
CA ALA A 60 2.91 -12.37 6.46
C ALA A 60 2.19 -13.53 5.76
N ASN A 61 1.79 -13.34 4.51
CA ASN A 61 1.11 -14.36 3.71
C ASN A 61 2.05 -15.20 2.83
N LYS A 62 3.38 -15.04 2.99
CA LYS A 62 4.40 -15.79 2.24
C LYS A 62 4.20 -15.72 0.72
N ILE A 63 3.71 -14.58 0.23
CA ILE A 63 3.53 -14.35 -1.20
C ILE A 63 4.94 -14.15 -1.79
N PRO A 64 5.34 -14.85 -2.87
CA PRO A 64 6.62 -14.59 -3.51
C PRO A 64 6.62 -13.22 -4.22
N PHE A 65 7.59 -12.36 -3.89
CA PHE A 65 7.72 -11.04 -4.50
C PHE A 65 9.18 -10.61 -4.69
N GLU A 66 9.38 -9.71 -5.64
CA GLU A 66 10.58 -8.89 -5.80
C GLU A 66 10.31 -7.49 -5.25
N LEU A 67 11.16 -7.01 -4.35
CA LEU A 67 11.03 -5.68 -3.77
C LEU A 67 11.82 -4.65 -4.57
N TYR A 68 11.17 -3.55 -4.93
CA TYR A 68 11.78 -2.35 -5.50
C TYR A 68 11.55 -1.18 -4.54
N ASN A 69 12.58 -0.79 -3.81
CA ASN A 69 12.51 0.36 -2.90
C ASN A 69 12.90 1.65 -3.62
N PHE A 70 12.10 2.69 -3.40
CA PHE A 70 12.27 4.03 -3.98
C PHE A 70 12.61 5.02 -2.88
N ASP A 71 13.28 6.10 -3.28
CA ASP A 71 13.39 7.31 -2.49
C ASP A 71 12.32 8.33 -2.90
N ARG A 72 12.06 9.33 -2.06
CA ARG A 72 11.04 10.38 -2.31
C ARG A 72 11.34 11.33 -3.48
N LYS A 73 12.42 11.12 -4.24
CA LYS A 73 12.79 12.04 -5.33
C LYS A 73 11.90 11.76 -6.54
N ILE A 74 11.26 12.79 -7.08
CA ILE A 74 10.39 12.68 -8.26
C ILE A 74 11.14 12.09 -9.47
N SER A 75 12.44 12.37 -9.61
CA SER A 75 13.30 11.75 -10.62
C SER A 75 13.24 10.22 -10.60
N ASP A 76 13.05 9.65 -9.42
CA ASP A 76 13.12 8.22 -9.17
C ASP A 76 11.78 7.55 -9.48
N LEU A 77 10.68 8.31 -9.44
CA LEU A 77 9.34 7.83 -9.77
C LEU A 77 9.07 7.86 -11.27
N ARG A 78 9.77 8.69 -12.06
CA ARG A 78 9.54 8.82 -13.51
C ARG A 78 9.68 7.51 -14.29
N CYS A 79 10.49 6.56 -13.80
CA CYS A 79 10.56 5.23 -14.43
C CYS A 79 9.21 4.50 -14.44
N MET A 80 8.30 4.87 -13.52
CA MET A 80 6.96 4.32 -13.41
C MET A 80 5.94 4.96 -14.34
N GLU A 81 6.20 6.11 -14.97
CA GLU A 81 5.23 6.80 -15.85
C GLU A 81 4.66 5.88 -16.94
N SER A 82 5.47 4.91 -17.40
CA SER A 82 5.08 3.93 -18.42
C SER A 82 3.99 2.95 -17.97
N PHE A 83 3.77 2.75 -16.67
CA PHE A 83 2.84 1.74 -16.15
C PHE A 83 1.95 2.22 -15.00
N ASN A 84 2.42 3.15 -14.17
CA ASN A 84 1.66 3.77 -13.10
C ASN A 84 1.57 5.29 -13.35
N PRO A 85 0.50 5.77 -14.02
CA PRO A 85 0.38 7.17 -14.42
C PRO A 85 0.19 8.13 -13.23
N THR A 86 -0.19 7.63 -12.05
CA THR A 86 -0.36 8.49 -10.87
C THR A 86 0.95 8.73 -10.14
N LEU A 87 2.01 7.98 -10.46
CA LEU A 87 3.32 8.04 -9.79
C LEU A 87 3.23 7.90 -8.26
N THR A 88 2.22 7.17 -7.79
CA THR A 88 1.99 6.92 -6.37
C THR A 88 2.51 5.56 -5.95
N LEU A 89 3.07 5.49 -4.75
CA LEU A 89 3.47 4.25 -4.08
C LEU A 89 2.54 4.00 -2.87
N PRO A 90 2.29 2.73 -2.50
CA PRO A 90 2.78 1.51 -3.14
C PRO A 90 2.13 1.23 -4.50
N CYS A 91 2.82 0.43 -5.31
CA CYS A 91 2.32 -0.12 -6.57
C CYS A 91 2.80 -1.56 -6.72
N ILE A 92 2.00 -2.43 -7.33
CA ILE A 92 2.38 -3.79 -7.65
C ILE A 92 2.22 -4.08 -9.13
N VAL A 93 3.08 -4.98 -9.64
CA VAL A 93 2.94 -5.58 -10.96
C VAL A 93 2.86 -7.10 -10.80
N ASP A 94 1.76 -7.67 -11.27
CA ASP A 94 1.46 -9.10 -11.19
C ASP A 94 1.14 -9.63 -12.59
N GLY A 95 2.15 -10.18 -13.25
CA GLY A 95 2.09 -10.50 -14.68
C GLY A 95 1.80 -9.25 -15.50
N SER A 96 0.60 -9.17 -16.08
CA SER A 96 0.13 -8.02 -16.85
C SER A 96 -0.70 -7.02 -16.04
N LYS A 97 -1.02 -7.30 -14.77
CA LYS A 97 -1.85 -6.40 -13.96
C LYS A 97 -0.96 -5.41 -13.21
N ILE A 98 -1.25 -4.12 -13.37
CA ILE A 98 -0.64 -3.05 -12.57
C ILE A 98 -1.72 -2.53 -11.63
N ILE A 99 -1.42 -2.48 -10.33
CA ILE A 99 -2.36 -2.03 -9.31
C ILE A 99 -1.65 -1.00 -8.44
N PHE A 100 -2.31 0.14 -8.23
CA PHE A 100 -1.87 1.21 -7.35
C PHE A 100 -3.04 1.58 -6.42
N GLY A 101 -2.70 2.20 -5.28
CA GLY A 101 -3.65 2.47 -4.20
C GLY A 101 -3.67 1.34 -3.17
N THR A 102 -3.31 1.66 -1.94
CA THR A 102 -3.08 0.70 -0.85
C THR A 102 -4.27 -0.23 -0.63
N GLU A 103 -5.49 0.30 -0.57
CA GLU A 103 -6.72 -0.48 -0.36
C GLU A 103 -6.99 -1.47 -1.50
N ALA A 104 -6.81 -1.04 -2.75
CA ALA A 104 -7.02 -1.89 -3.93
C ALA A 104 -5.97 -3.01 -3.98
N ILE A 105 -4.72 -2.70 -3.65
CA ILE A 105 -3.63 -3.69 -3.58
C ILE A 105 -3.93 -4.73 -2.48
N LEU A 106 -4.30 -4.29 -1.28
CA LEU A 106 -4.60 -5.18 -0.17
C LEU A 106 -5.78 -6.11 -0.48
N ASN A 107 -6.87 -5.58 -1.05
CA ASN A 107 -8.00 -6.40 -1.49
C ASN A 107 -7.57 -7.44 -2.53
N TYR A 108 -6.84 -7.02 -3.56
CA TYR A 108 -6.35 -7.92 -4.60
C TYR A 108 -5.49 -9.06 -4.05
N LEU A 109 -4.53 -8.74 -3.18
CA LEU A 109 -3.65 -9.73 -2.57
C LEU A 109 -4.42 -10.69 -1.67
N ALA A 110 -5.38 -10.18 -0.89
CA ALA A 110 -6.21 -10.99 -0.02
C ALA A 110 -7.04 -12.01 -0.80
N GLU A 111 -7.71 -11.57 -1.87
CA GLU A 111 -8.54 -12.43 -2.70
C GLU A 111 -7.71 -13.45 -3.49
N LYS A 112 -6.61 -13.00 -4.13
CA LYS A 112 -5.85 -13.84 -5.06
C LYS A 112 -4.90 -14.82 -4.37
N TYR A 113 -4.25 -14.39 -3.28
CA TYR A 113 -3.12 -15.12 -2.71
C TYR A 113 -3.33 -15.62 -1.29
N ALA A 114 -4.31 -15.09 -0.56
CA ALA A 114 -4.43 -15.34 0.86
C ALA A 114 -5.82 -15.83 1.28
N SER A 115 -6.62 -16.38 0.36
CA SER A 115 -7.95 -16.94 0.67
C SER A 115 -8.81 -16.01 1.54
N PHE A 116 -8.84 -14.73 1.18
CA PHE A 116 -9.58 -13.68 1.90
C PHE A 116 -9.12 -13.41 3.33
N ARG A 117 -7.94 -13.86 3.77
CA ARG A 117 -7.48 -13.67 5.16
C ARG A 117 -7.56 -12.24 5.67
N LEU A 118 -7.39 -11.21 4.85
CA LEU A 118 -7.58 -9.80 5.29
C LEU A 118 -9.06 -9.36 5.39
N LEU A 119 -9.92 -10.06 4.66
CA LEU A 119 -11.31 -9.75 4.35
C LEU A 119 -12.27 -10.77 5.00
N GLY A 120 -11.81 -11.49 6.02
CA GLY A 120 -12.57 -12.55 6.67
C GLY A 120 -12.50 -13.88 5.90
N ASP A 121 -13.66 -14.39 5.49
CA ASP A 121 -13.84 -15.65 4.75
C ASP A 121 -14.41 -15.45 3.34
N GLY A 122 -14.50 -14.19 2.90
CA GLY A 122 -15.08 -13.82 1.61
C GLY A 122 -16.59 -13.56 1.65
N ASP A 123 -17.24 -13.70 2.82
CA ASP A 123 -18.61 -13.25 3.02
C ASP A 123 -18.74 -11.74 2.69
N PRO A 124 -19.74 -11.32 1.89
CA PRO A 124 -19.87 -9.93 1.47
C PRO A 124 -20.02 -8.93 2.62
N ASP A 125 -20.73 -9.29 3.68
CA ASP A 125 -21.01 -8.40 4.81
C ASP A 125 -19.75 -8.27 5.67
N ILE A 126 -19.09 -9.38 5.99
CA ILE A 126 -17.80 -9.37 6.72
C ILE A 126 -16.74 -8.60 5.92
N LYS A 127 -16.67 -8.82 4.60
CA LYS A 127 -15.75 -8.11 3.72
C LYS A 127 -16.02 -6.61 3.70
N ALA A 128 -17.29 -6.18 3.71
CA ALA A 128 -17.65 -4.76 3.77
C ALA A 128 -17.19 -4.12 5.09
N GLU A 129 -17.37 -4.81 6.22
CA GLU A 129 -16.89 -4.36 7.52
C GLU A 129 -15.35 -4.28 7.57
N CYS A 130 -14.64 -5.31 7.10
CA CYS A 130 -13.18 -5.29 6.98
C CYS A 130 -12.69 -4.11 6.13
N ASN A 131 -13.33 -3.86 4.99
CA ASN A 131 -12.99 -2.73 4.13
C ASN A 131 -13.24 -1.37 4.81
N GLY A 132 -14.24 -1.26 5.69
CA GLY A 132 -14.43 -0.08 6.52
C GLY A 132 -13.19 0.25 7.36
N PHE A 133 -12.59 -0.75 8.01
CA PHE A 133 -11.37 -0.57 8.80
C PHE A 133 -10.12 -0.38 7.95
N ILE A 134 -9.98 -1.09 6.83
CA ILE A 134 -8.87 -0.90 5.89
C ILE A 134 -8.90 0.53 5.37
N SER A 135 -10.05 1.00 4.91
CA SER A 135 -10.23 2.36 4.40
C SER A 135 -9.92 3.39 5.47
N LEU A 136 -10.40 3.20 6.71
CA LEU A 136 -10.05 4.05 7.85
C LEU A 136 -8.52 4.12 8.07
N ALA A 137 -7.83 2.99 8.03
CA ALA A 137 -6.39 2.90 8.28
C ALA A 137 -5.57 3.58 7.17
N VAL A 138 -5.83 3.23 5.90
CA VAL A 138 -5.01 3.65 4.75
C VAL A 138 -5.31 5.08 4.28
N SER A 139 -6.44 5.65 4.68
CA SER A 139 -6.83 7.02 4.35
C SER A 139 -6.73 7.95 5.56
N VAL A 140 -7.62 7.80 6.55
CA VAL A 140 -7.78 8.75 7.65
C VAL A 140 -6.60 8.68 8.59
N ILE A 141 -6.31 7.50 9.16
CA ILE A 141 -5.21 7.31 10.12
C ILE A 141 -3.87 7.64 9.45
N TYR A 142 -3.66 7.14 8.24
CA TYR A 142 -2.49 7.49 7.44
C TYR A 142 -2.31 9.01 7.27
N ARG A 143 -3.35 9.73 6.84
CA ARG A 143 -3.27 11.18 6.63
C ARG A 143 -2.91 11.90 7.93
N ILE A 144 -3.65 11.65 9.01
CA ILE A 144 -3.46 12.42 10.25
C ILE A 144 -2.14 12.07 10.95
N VAL A 145 -1.74 10.79 10.96
CA VAL A 145 -0.51 10.36 11.65
C VAL A 145 0.70 10.62 10.78
N GLN A 146 0.76 10.06 9.57
CA GLN A 146 1.95 10.14 8.74
C GLN A 146 2.09 11.54 8.12
N LYS A 147 1.04 12.04 7.46
CA LYS A 147 1.14 13.26 6.63
C LYS A 147 1.02 14.56 7.41
N GLU A 148 0.13 14.62 8.38
CA GLU A 148 -0.14 15.88 9.10
C GLU A 148 0.63 15.97 10.44
N TYR A 149 0.85 14.84 11.12
CA TYR A 149 1.58 14.83 12.39
C TYR A 149 3.08 14.58 12.19
N VAL A 150 3.49 13.43 11.65
CA VAL A 150 4.91 12.99 11.63
C VAL A 150 5.74 13.71 10.58
N GLU A 151 5.34 13.68 9.31
CA GLU A 151 6.17 14.21 8.22
C GLU A 151 6.56 15.70 8.36
N PRO A 152 5.65 16.61 8.78
CA PRO A 152 6.02 18.02 8.96
C PRO A 152 7.09 18.24 10.03
N GLN A 153 7.21 17.34 11.01
CA GLN A 153 8.23 17.39 12.05
C GLN A 153 9.60 16.90 11.56
N LEU A 154 9.63 16.08 10.50
CA LEU A 154 10.84 15.51 9.92
C LEU A 154 11.31 16.28 8.68
N ASP A 155 10.45 17.10 8.08
CA ASP A 155 10.79 17.92 6.92
C ASP A 155 11.36 19.27 7.35
N ASP A 156 12.68 19.39 7.30
CA ASP A 156 13.42 20.62 7.58
C ASP A 156 12.99 21.82 6.71
N LYS A 157 12.36 21.56 5.55
CA LYS A 157 11.89 22.58 4.62
C LYS A 157 10.45 23.02 4.89
N CYS A 158 9.74 22.35 5.80
CA CYS A 158 8.39 22.72 6.15
C CYS A 158 8.37 24.08 6.86
N ASP A 159 7.55 25.00 6.37
CA ASP A 159 7.34 26.31 6.99
C ASP A 159 6.95 26.16 8.47
N ILE A 160 7.54 26.96 9.35
CA ILE A 160 7.38 26.81 10.80
C ILE A 160 5.92 27.04 11.26
N TYR A 161 5.19 27.95 10.62
CA TYR A 161 3.80 28.23 10.94
C TYR A 161 2.89 27.12 10.43
N LEU A 162 3.14 26.64 9.20
CA LEU A 162 2.43 25.50 8.63
C LEU A 162 2.66 24.23 9.47
N ARG A 163 3.91 23.95 9.85
CA ARG A 163 4.28 22.84 10.74
C ARG A 163 3.49 22.93 12.04
N LYS A 164 3.53 24.08 12.73
CA LYS A 164 2.80 24.26 13.99
C LYS A 164 1.29 24.06 13.82
N HIS A 165 0.70 24.60 12.75
CA HIS A 165 -0.72 24.47 12.48
C HIS A 165 -1.13 23.01 12.20
N LEU A 166 -0.42 22.34 11.30
CA LEU A 166 -0.66 20.93 10.95
C LEU A 166 -0.50 20.03 12.18
N THR A 167 0.62 20.15 12.91
CA THR A 167 0.89 19.30 14.07
C THR A 167 -0.14 19.50 15.19
N ASN A 168 -0.57 20.74 15.48
CA ASN A 168 -1.57 21.00 16.52
C ASN A 168 -2.94 20.40 16.17
N ARG A 169 -3.39 20.60 14.93
CA ARG A 169 -4.65 20.03 14.45
C ARG A 169 -4.58 18.50 14.45
N ALA A 170 -3.52 17.95 13.87
CA ALA A 170 -3.33 16.53 13.74
C ALA A 170 -3.22 15.84 15.10
N LYS A 171 -2.59 16.47 16.10
CA LYS A 171 -2.50 15.93 17.46
C LYS A 171 -3.89 15.65 18.05
N ILE A 172 -4.79 16.62 17.97
CA ILE A 172 -6.17 16.49 18.49
C ILE A 172 -6.90 15.37 17.74
N GLU A 173 -6.77 15.33 16.41
CA GLU A 173 -7.45 14.31 15.60
C GLU A 173 -6.88 12.91 15.85
N VAL A 174 -5.56 12.78 15.99
CA VAL A 174 -4.88 11.52 16.34
C VAL A 174 -5.34 11.04 17.71
N GLU A 175 -5.33 11.89 18.73
CA GLU A 175 -5.82 11.53 20.07
C GLU A 175 -7.28 11.07 20.02
N HIS A 176 -8.14 11.79 19.30
CA HIS A 176 -9.54 11.41 19.14
C HIS A 176 -9.69 10.04 18.49
N ARG A 177 -8.98 9.78 17.37
CA ARG A 177 -9.07 8.51 16.64
C ARG A 177 -8.48 7.34 17.42
N LEU A 178 -7.35 7.52 18.09
CA LEU A 178 -6.76 6.50 18.94
C LEU A 178 -7.69 6.15 20.11
N ASN A 179 -8.37 7.12 20.71
CA ASN A 179 -9.37 6.87 21.74
C ASN A 179 -10.59 6.08 21.21
N GLN A 180 -10.99 6.27 19.94
CA GLN A 180 -12.03 5.45 19.33
C GLN A 180 -11.57 4.01 19.11
N LEU A 181 -10.34 3.82 18.60
CA LEU A 181 -9.75 2.50 18.40
C LEU A 181 -9.54 1.74 19.72
N GLU A 182 -9.08 2.43 20.77
CA GLU A 182 -8.93 1.89 22.11
C GLU A 182 -10.25 1.32 22.65
N LYS A 183 -11.37 2.03 22.46
CA LYS A 183 -12.69 1.53 22.87
C LYS A 183 -13.08 0.24 22.15
N LEU A 184 -12.74 0.11 20.87
CA LEU A 184 -13.01 -1.10 20.10
C LEU A 184 -12.15 -2.27 20.56
N LEU A 185 -10.88 -2.02 20.87
CA LEU A 185 -9.91 -3.05 21.29
C LEU A 185 -10.07 -3.48 22.76
N ARG A 186 -10.66 -2.67 23.63
CA ARG A 186 -10.95 -3.09 25.01
C ARG A 186 -11.86 -4.31 25.11
N ALA A 187 -12.76 -4.46 24.13
CA ALA A 187 -13.70 -5.56 24.09
C ALA A 187 -13.24 -6.72 23.20
N ASN A 188 -12.16 -6.53 22.42
CA ASN A 188 -11.80 -7.41 21.31
C ASN A 188 -10.28 -7.56 21.14
N ASN A 189 -9.81 -8.77 20.86
CA ASN A 189 -8.40 -9.00 20.54
C ASN A 189 -7.94 -8.32 19.24
N PHE A 190 -8.86 -8.09 18.31
CA PHE A 190 -8.63 -7.45 17.01
C PHE A 190 -9.73 -6.44 16.69
N LEU A 191 -9.52 -5.58 15.69
CA LEU A 191 -10.53 -4.59 15.28
C LEU A 191 -11.85 -5.21 14.81
N MET A 192 -11.79 -6.45 14.30
CA MET A 192 -12.94 -7.24 13.83
C MET A 192 -13.43 -8.28 14.87
N GLY A 193 -13.09 -8.10 16.15
CA GLY A 193 -13.50 -9.02 17.20
C GLY A 193 -12.38 -9.95 17.68
N ASN A 194 -12.74 -11.13 18.18
CA ASN A 194 -11.80 -12.03 18.85
C ASN A 194 -11.08 -13.03 17.93
N LYS A 195 -11.51 -13.13 16.67
CA LYS A 195 -10.82 -13.95 15.68
C LYS A 195 -9.73 -13.12 15.02
N GLY A 196 -8.49 -13.61 15.10
CA GLY A 196 -7.39 -13.11 14.29
C GLY A 196 -7.53 -13.58 12.85
N LEU A 197 -7.03 -12.77 11.92
CA LEU A 197 -6.95 -13.03 10.49
C LEU A 197 -5.86 -14.06 10.11
#